data_AF-A0A2S1LZ16-F1
#
_entry.id   AF-A0A2S1LZ16-F1
#
_cell.length_a   1.000
_cell.length_b   1.000
_cell.length_c   1.000
_cell.angle_alpha   90.00
_cell.angle_beta   90.00
_cell.angle_gamma   90.00
#
_symmetry.space_group_name_H-M   'P 1'
#
loop_
_entity.id
_entity.type
_entity.pdbx_description
1 polymer ?
#
loop_
_entity_poly.entity_id
_entity_poly.type
_entity_poly.pdbx_seq_one_letter_code
_entity_poly.pdbx_strand_id
1 'polypeptide(L)'
;METAFFDNDEYCMQMVYAICSRYRYIDSVNQRKSIVEDIRPLVYVHPRPDSFVSFLTDELSRRGRKYLWDQQNWQNDLNLLIRDLKELLIIRRISEEVHLTLDEKFRQESQAQTDGRFLEMLLTYSPALPTECVALQLVRYISAFPQETRSAVAGVVTMIFRHLPYPETLKESFLLDPELRERYCHPDQDPRLSYALYLADELQLHL
;
A
#
# COMPACT_ATOMS: atom_id res chain seq x y z
N MET A 1 5.32 -8.62 18.62
CA MET A 1 4.28 -7.60 18.48
C MET A 1 3.66 -7.84 17.11
N GLU A 2 2.43 -8.32 17.11
CA GLU A 2 1.68 -8.85 15.95
C GLU A 2 1.51 -7.77 14.87
N THR A 3 1.64 -8.17 13.59
CA THR A 3 1.55 -7.27 12.45
C THR A 3 0.10 -7.11 12.01
N ALA A 4 -0.68 -6.25 12.66
CA ALA A 4 -2.11 -6.08 12.33
C ALA A 4 -2.42 -5.93 10.82
N PHE A 5 -1.51 -5.33 10.04
CA PHE A 5 -1.62 -5.23 8.58
C PHE A 5 -1.24 -6.52 7.82
N PHE A 6 -0.14 -7.20 8.18
CA PHE A 6 0.37 -8.39 7.47
C PHE A 6 -0.09 -9.73 8.06
N ASP A 7 -0.76 -9.70 9.21
CA ASP A 7 -1.41 -10.87 9.80
C ASP A 7 -2.70 -11.22 9.06
N ASN A 8 -3.23 -10.29 8.27
CA ASN A 8 -4.40 -10.49 7.44
C ASN A 8 -4.08 -10.13 5.97
N ASP A 9 -3.82 -11.16 5.16
CA ASP A 9 -3.63 -11.02 3.71
C ASP A 9 -4.82 -10.35 3.00
N GLU A 10 -6.00 -10.28 3.63
CA GLU A 10 -7.15 -9.53 3.12
C GLU A 10 -6.84 -8.03 2.98
N TYR A 11 -6.12 -7.41 3.93
CA TYR A 11 -5.74 -6.00 3.82
C TYR A 11 -4.76 -5.77 2.68
N CYS A 12 -3.80 -6.69 2.52
CA CYS A 12 -2.90 -6.70 1.38
C CYS A 12 -3.69 -6.78 0.05
N MET A 13 -4.69 -7.65 -0.01
CA MET A 13 -5.55 -7.79 -1.20
C MET A 13 -6.47 -6.60 -1.44
N GLN A 14 -7.05 -5.99 -0.40
CA GLN A 14 -7.84 -4.76 -0.52
C GLN A 14 -7.02 -3.65 -1.16
N MET A 15 -5.76 -3.50 -0.73
CA MET A 15 -4.86 -2.51 -1.31
C MET A 15 -4.49 -2.86 -2.76
N VAL A 16 -4.22 -4.13 -3.07
CA VAL A 16 -4.00 -4.56 -4.47
C VAL A 16 -5.22 -4.28 -5.34
N TYR A 17 -6.45 -4.49 -4.83
CA TYR A 17 -7.67 -4.18 -5.57
C TYR A 17 -7.81 -2.68 -5.81
N ALA A 18 -7.48 -1.84 -4.83
CA ALA A 18 -7.48 -0.38 -4.98
C ALA A 18 -6.41 0.10 -5.99
N ILE A 19 -5.24 -0.54 -6.02
CA ILE A 19 -4.21 -0.30 -7.04
C ILE A 19 -4.78 -0.65 -8.41
N CYS A 20 -5.25 -1.88 -8.59
CA CYS A 20 -5.74 -2.37 -9.88
C CYS A 20 -6.94 -1.57 -10.40
N SER A 21 -7.88 -1.13 -9.54
CA SER A 21 -9.07 -0.38 -9.96
C SER A 21 -8.75 1.00 -10.54
N ARG A 22 -7.58 1.57 -10.19
CA ARG A 22 -7.09 2.84 -10.75
C ARG A 22 -6.66 2.71 -12.21
N TYR A 23 -6.27 1.51 -12.65
CA TYR A 23 -5.82 1.26 -14.00
C TYR A 23 -6.95 0.73 -14.86
N ARG A 24 -7.41 1.58 -15.79
CA ARG A 24 -8.56 1.28 -16.64
C ARG A 24 -8.28 0.19 -17.66
N TYR A 25 -7.05 0.06 -18.17
CA TYR A 25 -6.72 -0.93 -19.21
C TYR A 25 -5.31 -1.53 -19.06
N ILE A 26 -5.22 -2.80 -18.65
CA ILE A 26 -3.94 -3.55 -18.47
C ILE A 26 -3.27 -3.95 -19.80
N ASP A 27 -3.90 -3.70 -20.95
CA ASP A 27 -3.39 -4.06 -22.28
C ASP A 27 -2.15 -3.23 -22.67
N SER A 28 -1.97 -2.05 -22.07
CA SER A 28 -0.77 -1.25 -22.22
C SER A 28 0.38 -1.78 -21.35
N VAL A 29 1.52 -2.06 -21.98
CA VAL A 29 2.78 -2.42 -21.28
C VAL A 29 3.13 -1.41 -20.19
N ASN A 30 2.89 -0.12 -20.42
CA ASN A 30 3.18 0.93 -19.44
C ASN A 30 2.26 0.84 -18.22
N GLN A 31 0.95 0.61 -18.41
CA GLN A 31 0.02 0.46 -17.28
C GLN A 31 0.33 -0.81 -16.49
N ARG A 32 0.62 -1.94 -17.16
CA ARG A 32 1.01 -3.17 -16.48
C ARG A 32 2.27 -2.97 -15.64
N LYS A 33 3.29 -2.30 -16.18
CA LYS A 33 4.48 -1.93 -15.40
C LYS A 33 4.11 -1.07 -14.21
N SER A 34 3.29 -0.04 -14.37
CA SER A 34 2.85 0.81 -13.27
C SER A 34 2.10 0.05 -12.17
N ILE A 35 1.25 -0.92 -12.50
CA ILE A 35 0.61 -1.81 -11.52
C ILE A 35 1.66 -2.60 -10.73
N VAL A 36 2.64 -3.20 -11.42
CA VAL A 36 3.70 -3.98 -10.78
C VAL A 36 4.57 -3.09 -9.88
N GLU A 37 4.87 -1.86 -10.32
CA GLU A 37 5.59 -0.86 -9.53
C GLU A 37 4.80 -0.46 -8.28
N ASP A 38 3.49 -0.24 -8.38
CA ASP A 38 2.63 0.10 -7.24
C ASP A 38 2.49 -1.08 -6.27
N ILE A 39 2.47 -2.33 -6.74
CA ILE A 39 2.40 -3.53 -5.90
C ILE A 39 3.77 -3.86 -5.27
N ARG A 40 4.87 -3.42 -5.87
CA ARG A 40 6.23 -3.76 -5.43
C ARG A 40 6.49 -3.50 -3.94
N PRO A 41 6.20 -2.30 -3.39
CA PRO A 41 6.49 -2.03 -1.99
C PRO A 41 5.80 -3.05 -1.07
N LEU A 42 4.55 -3.41 -1.36
CA LEU A 42 3.80 -4.41 -0.60
C LEU A 42 4.49 -5.79 -0.61
N VAL A 43 4.92 -6.27 -1.78
CA VAL A 43 5.64 -7.56 -1.90
C VAL A 43 6.98 -7.50 -1.17
N TYR A 44 7.66 -6.35 -1.18
CA TYR A 44 9.00 -6.20 -0.61
C TYR A 44 8.97 -6.26 0.93
N VAL A 45 7.99 -5.61 1.56
CA VAL A 45 7.86 -5.62 3.03
C VAL A 45 7.07 -6.81 3.59
N HIS A 46 6.41 -7.62 2.74
CA HIS A 46 5.61 -8.75 3.20
C HIS A 46 6.47 -9.78 3.93
N PRO A 47 6.06 -10.30 5.12
CA PRO A 47 6.85 -11.27 5.88
C PRO A 47 6.94 -12.64 5.20
N ARG A 48 5.98 -12.97 4.33
CA ARG A 48 5.90 -14.22 3.55
C ARG A 48 5.62 -13.91 2.08
N PRO A 49 6.59 -13.34 1.35
CA PRO A 49 6.36 -12.77 0.03
C PRO A 49 5.99 -13.84 -1.00
N ASP A 50 6.54 -15.05 -0.87
CA ASP A 50 6.22 -16.16 -1.77
C ASP A 50 4.78 -16.63 -1.64
N SER A 51 4.32 -16.83 -0.39
CA SER A 51 2.94 -17.21 -0.10
C SER A 51 1.96 -16.14 -0.56
N PHE A 52 2.28 -14.87 -0.29
CA PHE A 52 1.45 -13.74 -0.70
C PHE A 52 1.35 -13.63 -2.23
N VAL A 53 2.47 -13.68 -2.95
CA VAL A 53 2.44 -13.60 -4.42
C VAL A 53 1.71 -14.80 -5.02
N SER A 54 1.85 -16.00 -4.45
CA SER A 54 1.06 -17.16 -4.88
C SER A 54 -0.44 -16.87 -4.73
N PHE A 55 -0.87 -16.46 -3.54
CA PHE A 55 -2.26 -16.13 -3.24
C PHE A 55 -2.81 -15.02 -4.14
N LEU A 56 -2.03 -13.96 -4.35
CA LEU A 56 -2.35 -12.87 -5.26
C LEU A 56 -2.58 -13.37 -6.69
N THR A 57 -1.67 -14.18 -7.21
CA THR A 57 -1.80 -14.69 -8.58
C THR A 57 -2.98 -15.66 -8.74
N ASP A 58 -3.34 -16.40 -7.69
CA ASP A 58 -4.53 -17.25 -7.66
C ASP A 58 -5.82 -16.43 -7.62
N GLU A 59 -5.89 -15.38 -6.79
CA GLU A 59 -7.04 -14.46 -6.76
C GLU A 59 -7.21 -13.72 -8.09
N LEU A 60 -6.11 -13.24 -8.68
CA LEU A 60 -6.13 -12.62 -10.01
C LEU A 60 -6.58 -13.61 -11.07
N SER A 61 -6.17 -14.87 -11.02
CA SER A 61 -6.65 -15.88 -11.97
C SER A 61 -8.15 -16.17 -11.82
N ARG A 62 -8.64 -16.23 -10.58
CA ARG A 62 -10.04 -16.54 -10.27
C ARG A 62 -10.98 -15.38 -10.57
N ARG A 63 -10.57 -14.17 -10.21
CA ARG A 63 -11.38 -12.94 -10.31
C ARG A 63 -10.97 -12.05 -11.49
N GLY A 64 -9.99 -12.46 -12.28
CA GLY A 64 -9.36 -11.70 -13.36
C GLY A 64 -10.33 -11.06 -14.34
N ARG A 65 -11.39 -11.80 -14.68
CA ARG A 65 -12.46 -11.31 -15.54
C ARG A 65 -13.14 -10.04 -14.97
N LYS A 66 -13.26 -9.88 -13.65
CA LYS A 66 -13.85 -8.69 -13.02
C LYS A 66 -13.03 -7.43 -13.31
N TYR A 67 -11.72 -7.55 -13.45
CA TYR A 67 -10.81 -6.42 -13.64
C TYR A 67 -10.64 -6.01 -15.10
N LEU A 68 -10.94 -6.93 -16.04
CA LEU A 68 -10.59 -6.78 -17.46
C LEU A 68 -11.75 -7.09 -18.41
N TRP A 69 -12.99 -7.09 -17.92
CA TRP A 69 -14.16 -7.63 -18.62
C TRP A 69 -14.46 -6.94 -19.97
N ASP A 70 -13.98 -5.71 -20.17
CA ASP A 70 -14.17 -4.90 -21.37
C ASP A 70 -13.02 -5.05 -22.40
N GLN A 71 -11.99 -5.83 -22.10
CA GLN A 71 -10.84 -6.05 -22.99
C GLN A 71 -10.97 -7.32 -23.83
N GLN A 72 -10.69 -7.20 -25.13
CA GLN A 72 -10.80 -8.30 -26.09
C GLN A 72 -9.79 -9.43 -25.82
N ASN A 73 -8.63 -9.13 -25.24
CA ASN A 73 -7.53 -10.07 -24.95
C ASN A 73 -7.24 -10.24 -23.46
N TRP A 74 -8.24 -10.00 -22.60
CA TRP A 74 -8.06 -9.92 -21.14
C TRP A 74 -7.31 -11.10 -20.52
N GLN A 75 -7.50 -12.34 -21.02
CA GLN A 75 -6.77 -13.50 -20.50
C GLN A 75 -5.26 -13.37 -20.72
N ASN A 76 -4.84 -12.87 -21.89
CA ASN A 76 -3.43 -12.69 -22.20
C ASN A 76 -2.82 -11.57 -21.34
N ASP A 77 -3.52 -10.45 -21.19
CA ASP A 77 -3.05 -9.32 -20.39
C ASP A 77 -2.94 -9.69 -18.91
N LEU A 78 -3.88 -10.48 -18.39
CA LEU A 78 -3.82 -11.06 -17.06
C LEU A 78 -2.62 -12.01 -16.89
N ASN A 79 -2.38 -12.89 -17.85
CA ASN A 79 -1.25 -13.81 -17.83
C ASN A 79 0.10 -13.07 -17.84
N LEU A 80 0.20 -11.96 -18.60
CA LEU A 80 1.37 -11.10 -18.60
C LEU A 80 1.57 -10.42 -17.24
N LEU A 81 0.50 -9.91 -16.62
CA LEU A 81 0.58 -9.31 -15.28
C LEU A 81 1.03 -10.34 -14.24
N ILE A 82 0.46 -11.54 -14.25
CA ILE A 82 0.85 -12.64 -13.36
C ILE A 82 2.32 -13.00 -13.56
N ARG A 83 2.79 -13.07 -14.81
CA ARG A 83 4.21 -13.34 -15.11
C ARG A 83 5.11 -12.25 -14.53
N ASP A 84 4.77 -10.98 -14.76
CA ASP A 84 5.58 -9.85 -14.31
C ASP A 84 5.59 -9.76 -12.75
N LEU A 85 4.51 -10.13 -12.07
CA LEU A 85 4.45 -10.26 -10.60
C LEU A 85 5.32 -11.41 -10.07
N LYS A 86 5.39 -12.54 -10.78
CA LYS A 86 6.29 -13.65 -10.43
C LYS A 86 7.76 -13.27 -10.65
N GLU A 87 8.04 -12.53 -11.72
CA GLU A 87 9.39 -12.00 -11.98
C GLU A 87 9.84 -11.02 -10.89
N LEU A 88 8.94 -10.15 -10.43
CA LEU A 88 9.19 -9.25 -9.30
C LEU A 88 9.65 -10.01 -8.04
N LEU A 89 9.02 -11.16 -7.74
CA LEU A 89 9.40 -12.01 -6.60
C LEU A 89 10.81 -12.59 -6.76
N ILE A 90 11.17 -13.01 -7.98
CA ILE A 90 12.53 -13.49 -8.28
C ILE A 90 13.55 -12.38 -8.07
N ILE A 91 13.30 -11.18 -8.60
CA ILE A 91 14.17 -10.02 -8.44
C ILE A 91 14.36 -9.66 -6.96
N ARG A 92 13.28 -9.71 -6.17
CA ARG A 92 13.32 -9.49 -4.72
C ARG A 92 14.25 -10.49 -4.03
N ARG A 93 14.12 -11.80 -4.32
CA ARG A 93 14.99 -12.84 -3.74
C ARG A 93 16.46 -12.61 -4.05
N ILE A 94 16.78 -12.30 -5.31
CA ILE A 94 18.15 -11.96 -5.72
C ILE A 94 18.66 -10.73 -4.95
N SER A 95 17.80 -9.72 -4.81
CA SER A 95 18.15 -8.50 -4.07
C SER A 95 18.43 -8.82 -2.60
N GLU A 96 17.64 -9.65 -1.94
CA GLU A 96 17.88 -10.08 -0.55
C GLU A 96 19.20 -10.85 -0.41
N GLU A 97 19.49 -11.79 -1.32
CA GLU A 97 20.76 -12.52 -1.33
C GLU A 97 21.96 -11.58 -1.45
N VAL A 98 21.86 -10.55 -2.30
CA VAL A 98 22.89 -9.50 -2.41
C VAL A 98 22.98 -8.71 -1.11
N HIS A 99 21.86 -8.29 -0.50
CA HIS A 99 21.87 -7.52 0.75
C HIS A 99 22.53 -8.28 1.90
N LEU A 100 22.42 -9.61 1.95
CA LEU A 100 23.11 -10.44 2.96
C LEU A 100 24.64 -10.34 2.88
N THR A 101 25.18 -9.93 1.74
CA THR A 101 26.64 -9.73 1.55
C THR A 101 27.13 -8.34 1.92
N LEU A 102 26.21 -7.41 2.24
CA LEU A 102 26.51 -6.01 2.55
C LEU A 102 26.66 -5.80 4.07
N ASP A 103 27.30 -4.69 4.44
CA ASP A 103 27.45 -4.34 5.85
C ASP A 103 26.10 -4.00 6.52
N GLU A 104 26.09 -4.04 7.85
CA GLU A 104 24.88 -3.82 8.65
C GLU A 104 24.26 -2.43 8.43
N LYS A 105 25.10 -1.40 8.26
CA LYS A 105 24.63 -0.03 8.07
C LYS A 105 23.88 0.10 6.76
N PHE A 106 24.44 -0.44 5.68
CA PHE A 106 23.79 -0.42 4.37
C PHE A 106 22.48 -1.22 4.36
N ARG A 107 22.43 -2.36 5.06
CA ARG A 107 21.19 -3.15 5.22
C ARG A 107 20.10 -2.36 5.93
N GLN A 108 20.44 -1.66 7.01
CA GLN A 108 19.49 -0.82 7.74
C GLN A 108 18.98 0.35 6.89
N GLU A 109 19.86 1.02 6.14
CA GLU A 109 19.48 2.10 5.23
C GLU A 109 18.56 1.60 4.10
N SER A 110 18.87 0.45 3.50
CA SER A 110 18.05 -0.17 2.45
C SER A 110 16.67 -0.60 2.96
N GLN A 111 16.60 -1.19 4.16
CA GLN A 111 15.34 -1.55 4.80
C GLN A 111 14.50 -0.30 5.10
N ALA A 112 15.11 0.75 5.66
CA ALA A 112 14.41 2.01 5.94
C ALA A 112 13.84 2.66 4.67
N GLN A 113 14.57 2.57 3.55
CA GLN A 113 14.08 3.04 2.24
C GLN A 113 12.89 2.21 1.76
N THR A 114 12.94 0.89 1.93
CA THR A 114 11.87 -0.03 1.53
C THR A 114 10.60 0.21 2.36
N ASP A 115 10.75 0.35 3.68
CA ASP A 115 9.65 0.67 4.59
C ASP A 115 9.04 2.05 4.29
N GLY A 116 9.89 3.04 4.00
CA GLY A 116 9.44 4.37 3.58
C GLY A 116 8.56 4.31 2.33
N ARG A 117 9.01 3.63 1.28
CA ARG A 117 8.21 3.44 0.04
C ARG A 117 6.90 2.71 0.30
N PHE A 118 6.91 1.73 1.20
CA PHE A 118 5.68 1.05 1.59
C PHE A 118 4.71 2.01 2.29
N LEU A 119 5.17 2.84 3.22
CA LEU A 119 4.33 3.83 3.88
C LEU A 119 3.77 4.87 2.92
N GLU A 120 4.56 5.36 1.96
CA GLU A 120 4.09 6.29 0.93
C GLU A 120 2.92 5.68 0.12
N MET A 121 3.09 4.43 -0.31
CA MET A 121 2.04 3.69 -1.01
C MET A 121 0.83 3.44 -0.10
N LEU A 122 1.05 3.01 1.15
CA LEU A 122 -0.01 2.78 2.13
C LEU A 122 -0.87 4.02 2.31
N LEU A 123 -0.27 5.21 2.50
CA LEU A 123 -0.98 6.47 2.65
C LEU A 123 -1.75 6.87 1.38
N THR A 124 -1.17 6.61 0.21
CA THR A 124 -1.80 6.93 -1.07
C THR A 124 -3.09 6.13 -1.31
N TYR A 125 -3.13 4.89 -0.81
CA TYR A 125 -4.27 3.96 -0.95
C TYR A 125 -5.05 3.72 0.34
N SER A 126 -4.73 4.42 1.43
CA SER A 126 -5.26 4.16 2.77
C SER A 126 -6.79 4.25 2.89
N PRO A 127 -7.54 5.04 2.10
CA PRO A 127 -9.00 5.02 2.17
C PRO A 127 -9.62 3.66 1.79
N ALA A 128 -8.90 2.80 1.08
CA ALA A 128 -9.37 1.45 0.74
C ALA A 128 -9.24 0.44 1.89
N LEU A 129 -8.68 0.86 3.03
CA LEU A 129 -8.36 0.03 4.17
C LEU A 129 -9.06 0.54 5.43
N PRO A 130 -9.28 -0.32 6.44
CA PRO A 130 -9.69 0.13 7.76
C PRO A 130 -8.68 1.13 8.33
N THR A 131 -9.15 2.31 8.77
CA THR A 131 -8.26 3.39 9.21
C THR A 131 -7.41 3.00 10.41
N GLU A 132 -7.99 2.25 11.36
CA GLU A 132 -7.27 1.69 12.52
C GLU A 132 -6.07 0.83 12.08
N CYS A 133 -6.23 0.00 11.04
CA CYS A 133 -5.14 -0.84 10.52
C CYS A 133 -3.98 0.02 9.98
N VAL A 134 -4.30 1.10 9.28
CA VAL A 134 -3.31 2.06 8.76
C VAL A 134 -2.60 2.75 9.92
N ALA A 135 -3.36 3.25 10.92
CA ALA A 135 -2.81 3.93 12.09
C ALA A 135 -1.87 3.01 12.88
N LEU A 136 -2.25 1.75 13.15
CA LEU A 136 -1.40 0.78 13.83
C LEU A 136 -0.09 0.50 13.08
N GLN A 137 -0.14 0.42 11.75
CA GLN A 137 1.06 0.22 10.93
C GLN A 137 2.00 1.45 10.98
N LEU A 138 1.45 2.67 11.08
CA LEU A 138 2.23 3.89 11.31
C LEU A 138 2.85 3.94 12.72
N VAL A 139 2.09 3.56 13.76
CA VAL A 139 2.62 3.44 15.13
C VAL A 139 3.76 2.43 15.21
N ARG A 140 3.65 1.31 14.51
CA ARG A 140 4.72 0.31 14.42
C ARG A 140 5.99 0.91 13.82
N TYR A 141 5.87 1.68 12.74
CA TYR A 141 7.01 2.35 12.13
C TYR A 141 7.67 3.33 13.12
N ILE A 142 6.87 4.13 13.83
CA ILE A 142 7.37 5.05 14.87
C ILE A 142 8.09 4.28 15.98
N SER A 143 7.53 3.16 16.41
CA SER A 143 8.07 2.32 17.49
C SER A 143 9.39 1.63 17.12
N ALA A 144 9.73 1.56 15.83
CA ALA A 144 11.04 1.08 15.38
C ALA A 144 12.19 2.03 15.75
N PHE A 145 11.89 3.28 16.14
CA PHE A 145 12.86 4.32 16.49
C PHE A 145 12.66 4.84 17.94
N PRO A 146 12.81 3.99 18.97
CA PRO A 146 12.45 4.34 20.35
C PRO A 146 13.30 5.48 20.95
N GLN A 147 14.50 5.71 20.42
CA GLN A 147 15.38 6.81 20.87
C GLN A 147 15.01 8.17 20.23
N GLU A 148 14.21 8.14 19.17
CA GLU A 148 13.88 9.31 18.36
C GLU A 148 12.36 9.44 18.13
N THR A 149 11.54 8.93 19.04
CA THR A 149 10.07 8.83 18.88
C THR A 149 9.43 10.14 18.43
N ARG A 150 9.83 11.28 19.01
CA ARG A 150 9.29 12.61 18.62
C ARG A 150 9.62 12.96 17.16
N SER A 151 10.84 12.65 16.72
CA SER A 151 11.28 12.84 15.35
C SER A 151 10.51 11.93 14.40
N ALA A 152 10.36 10.66 14.78
CA ALA A 152 9.60 9.67 14.00
C ALA A 152 8.11 10.04 13.88
N VAL A 153 7.46 10.50 14.96
CA VAL A 153 6.08 11.02 14.94
C VAL A 153 5.98 12.20 13.98
N ALA A 154 6.87 13.20 14.10
CA ALA A 154 6.85 14.35 13.21
C ALA A 154 7.06 13.97 11.74
N GLY A 155 7.95 12.99 11.48
CA GLY A 155 8.18 12.42 10.16
C GLY A 155 6.93 11.76 9.58
N VAL A 156 6.28 10.89 10.35
CA VAL A 156 5.04 10.21 9.93
C VAL A 156 3.90 11.21 9.68
N VAL A 157 3.69 12.17 10.58
CA VAL A 157 2.68 13.23 10.37
C VAL A 157 2.99 14.01 9.08
N THR A 158 4.26 14.35 8.84
CA THR A 158 4.66 15.00 7.59
C THR A 158 4.36 14.12 6.37
N MET A 159 4.58 12.81 6.45
CA MET A 159 4.26 11.87 5.37
C MET A 159 2.76 11.84 5.07
N ILE A 160 1.90 11.82 6.10
CA ILE A 160 0.43 11.83 5.93
C ILE A 160 -0.01 13.02 5.06
N PHE A 161 0.51 14.23 5.34
CA PHE A 161 0.14 15.43 4.58
C PHE A 161 0.86 15.57 3.24
N ARG A 162 1.97 14.85 3.03
CA ARG A 162 2.72 14.84 1.76
C ARG A 162 2.17 13.82 0.76
N HIS A 163 1.73 12.66 1.24
CA HIS A 163 1.28 11.53 0.43
C HIS A 163 -0.24 11.39 0.52
N LEU A 164 -0.93 12.45 0.08
CA LEU A 164 -2.37 12.50 0.07
C LEU A 164 -2.97 11.39 -0.80
N PRO A 165 -4.11 10.81 -0.40
CA PRO A 165 -4.72 9.71 -1.13
C PRO A 165 -5.21 10.12 -2.52
N TYR A 166 -5.39 9.13 -3.38
CA TYR A 166 -6.06 9.36 -4.66
C TYR A 166 -7.51 9.82 -4.44
N PRO A 167 -7.99 10.87 -5.14
CA PRO A 167 -9.37 11.33 -5.02
C PRO A 167 -10.42 10.24 -5.24
N GLU A 168 -10.10 9.27 -6.10
CA GLU A 168 -10.97 8.16 -6.45
C GLU A 168 -11.19 7.21 -5.27
N THR A 169 -10.19 6.99 -4.41
CA THR A 169 -10.29 6.06 -3.27
C THR A 169 -11.10 6.64 -2.11
N LEU A 170 -11.21 7.97 -2.00
CA LEU A 170 -11.98 8.65 -0.96
C LEU A 170 -13.49 8.49 -1.10
N LYS A 171 -13.99 8.34 -2.33
CA LYS A 171 -15.42 8.25 -2.63
C LYS A 171 -16.06 6.95 -2.14
N GLU A 172 -15.24 5.94 -1.88
CA GLU A 172 -15.70 4.59 -1.57
C GLU A 172 -15.73 4.30 -0.06
N SER A 173 -15.24 5.20 0.80
CA SER A 173 -15.20 4.99 2.26
C SER A 173 -15.46 6.26 3.07
N PHE A 174 -14.47 7.14 3.22
CA PHE A 174 -14.50 8.31 4.11
C PHE A 174 -15.64 9.28 3.80
N LEU A 175 -15.89 9.54 2.51
CA LEU A 175 -16.97 10.45 2.07
C LEU A 175 -18.36 9.81 2.15
N LEU A 176 -18.49 8.57 2.61
CA LEU A 176 -19.77 7.89 2.80
C LEU A 176 -20.20 7.88 4.27
N ASP A 177 -19.29 8.10 5.21
CA ASP A 177 -19.59 8.17 6.64
C ASP A 177 -20.16 9.56 7.01
N PRO A 178 -21.43 9.66 7.46
CA PRO A 178 -22.04 10.94 7.79
C PRO A 178 -21.35 11.68 8.95
N GLU A 179 -20.89 10.95 9.97
CA GLU A 179 -20.28 11.53 11.17
C GLU A 179 -18.89 12.10 10.85
N LEU A 180 -18.08 11.34 10.09
CA LEU A 180 -16.76 11.81 9.65
C LEU A 180 -16.89 13.01 8.71
N ARG A 181 -17.90 13.01 7.82
CA ARG A 181 -18.14 14.15 6.93
C ARG A 181 -18.50 15.41 7.69
N GLU A 182 -19.41 15.33 8.66
CA GLU A 182 -19.80 16.48 9.46
C GLU A 182 -18.59 17.06 10.23
N ARG A 183 -17.73 16.17 10.75
CA ARG A 183 -16.60 16.56 11.57
C ARG A 183 -15.40 17.10 10.79
N TYR A 184 -15.11 16.55 9.62
CA TYR A 184 -13.85 16.83 8.90
C TYR A 184 -14.02 17.44 7.50
N CYS A 185 -15.18 17.28 6.85
CA CYS A 185 -15.36 17.75 5.47
C CYS A 185 -15.93 19.16 5.42
N HIS A 186 -15.19 20.08 4.83
CA HIS A 186 -15.66 21.44 4.54
C HIS A 186 -15.81 21.65 3.03
N PRO A 187 -16.87 22.34 2.55
CA PRO A 187 -17.13 22.52 1.12
C PRO A 187 -15.98 23.17 0.35
N ASP A 188 -15.19 24.02 1.02
CA ASP A 188 -14.10 24.79 0.43
C ASP A 188 -12.72 24.11 0.59
N GLN A 189 -12.67 22.92 1.21
CA GLN A 189 -11.42 22.22 1.51
C GLN A 189 -11.23 21.00 0.60
N ASP A 190 -9.98 20.75 0.19
CA ASP A 190 -9.64 19.51 -0.51
C ASP A 190 -9.98 18.31 0.38
N PRO A 191 -10.88 17.39 -0.04
CA PRO A 191 -11.29 16.25 0.77
C PRO A 191 -10.13 15.33 1.14
N ARG A 192 -9.03 15.35 0.38
CA ARG A 192 -7.81 14.61 0.72
C ARG A 192 -7.12 15.17 1.96
N LEU A 193 -7.17 16.49 2.17
CA LEU A 193 -6.67 17.12 3.39
C LEU A 193 -7.57 16.81 4.58
N SER A 194 -8.88 16.76 4.39
CA SER A 194 -9.83 16.31 5.42
C SER A 194 -9.55 14.89 5.86
N TYR A 195 -9.30 13.98 4.90
CA TYR A 195 -8.90 12.61 5.23
C TYR A 195 -7.55 12.54 5.94
N ALA A 196 -6.56 13.32 5.50
CA ALA A 196 -5.25 13.38 6.15
C ALA A 196 -5.34 13.85 7.62
N LEU A 197 -6.20 14.84 7.90
CA LEU A 197 -6.51 15.27 9.27
C LEU A 197 -7.16 14.15 10.08
N TYR A 198 -8.17 13.49 9.52
CA TYR A 198 -8.81 12.35 10.17
C TYR A 198 -7.80 11.24 10.50
N LEU A 199 -6.94 10.85 9.56
CA LEU A 199 -5.91 9.83 9.80
C LEU A 199 -4.88 10.27 10.85
N ALA A 200 -4.55 11.57 10.92
CA ALA A 200 -3.65 12.09 11.95
C ALA A 200 -4.29 12.04 13.35
N ASP A 201 -5.58 12.35 13.47
CA ASP A 201 -6.34 12.23 14.71
C ASP A 201 -6.43 10.76 15.14
N GLU A 202 -6.72 9.84 14.22
CA GLU A 202 -6.72 8.40 14.51
C GLU A 202 -5.34 7.91 14.96
N LEU A 203 -4.27 8.32 14.29
CA LEU A 203 -2.89 8.01 14.73
C LEU A 203 -2.63 8.49 16.16
N GLN A 204 -3.11 9.68 16.52
CA GLN A 204 -2.94 10.22 17.87
C GLN A 204 -3.62 9.36 18.95
N LEU A 205 -4.71 8.66 18.64
CA LEU A 205 -5.39 7.76 19.60
C LEU A 205 -4.55 6.52 19.95
N HIS A 206 -3.58 6.17 19.11
CA HIS A 206 -2.76 4.96 19.26
C HIS A 206 -1.30 5.25 19.69
N LEU A 207 -0.91 6.52 19.84
CA LEU A 207 0.41 6.96 20.33
C LEU A 207 0.43 7.16 21.85
#